data_AF-A0AAE3UH74-F1
#
_entry.id   AF-A0AAE3UH74-F1
#
_cell.length_a   1.000
_cell.length_b   1.000
_cell.length_c   1.000
_cell.angle_alpha   90.00
_cell.angle_beta   90.00
_cell.angle_gamma   90.00
#
_symmetry.space_group_name_H-M   'P 1'
#
loop_
_entity.id
_entity.type
_entity.pdbx_description
1 polymer ?
#
loop_
_entity_poly.entity_id
_entity_poly.type
_entity_poly.pdbx_seq_one_letter_code
_entity_poly.pdbx_strand_id
1 'polypeptide(L)'
;MLKFGSDLGDFIPSYNLDLVYQKYCKDNENAEKYYLRAVEKGYEGAMNNLGHLYENEYKDYSKAERYYLMAIEKGGSDAMYNLGLLYEEQFRDYVKAEQYYLMASESDQTGEDRIELLKFYYRTKQMDKVLKISDILFEDELFKLEEENIIDLIRFLLVVKQYHFLLQKFRSPNNHLLLLERPMYYTLSWFMKAELPGEYKKTNEELKETVDEIIKEVEFKYGNAENLL
;
A
#
# COMPACT_ATOMS: atom_id res chain seq x y z
N MET A 1 -34.14 -8.62 -27.04
CA MET A 1 -32.77 -8.54 -27.58
C MET A 1 -32.48 -7.07 -27.91
N LEU A 2 -31.75 -6.38 -27.03
CA LEU A 2 -31.29 -5.01 -27.30
C LEU A 2 -30.02 -5.07 -28.17
N LYS A 3 -29.98 -4.30 -29.25
CA LYS A 3 -28.80 -4.11 -30.10
C LYS A 3 -27.86 -3.11 -29.41
N PHE A 4 -26.80 -3.63 -28.77
CA PHE A 4 -25.79 -2.89 -27.99
C PHE A 4 -24.74 -2.16 -28.86
N GLY A 5 -25.17 -1.51 -29.95
CA GLY A 5 -24.26 -0.92 -30.93
C GLY A 5 -24.11 0.60 -30.88
N SER A 6 -25.18 1.33 -30.56
CA SER A 6 -25.22 2.79 -30.74
C SER A 6 -25.30 3.62 -29.45
N ASP A 7 -25.83 3.07 -28.35
CA ASP A 7 -26.36 3.93 -27.27
C ASP A 7 -25.56 3.94 -25.96
N LEU A 8 -24.37 3.31 -25.91
CA LEU A 8 -23.44 3.42 -24.75
C LEU A 8 -22.31 4.43 -24.99
N GLY A 9 -22.45 5.25 -26.03
CA GLY A 9 -21.49 6.32 -26.38
C GLY A 9 -21.45 7.46 -25.38
N ASP A 10 -22.51 7.64 -24.58
CA ASP A 10 -22.64 8.76 -23.67
C ASP A 10 -22.54 8.27 -22.21
N PHE A 11 -21.35 8.49 -21.65
CA PHE A 11 -21.04 8.47 -20.22
C PHE A 11 -21.27 7.13 -19.49
N ILE A 12 -20.30 6.22 -19.63
CA ILE A 12 -20.07 5.17 -18.63
C ILE A 12 -19.05 5.74 -17.62
N PRO A 13 -19.43 6.04 -16.36
CA PRO A 13 -18.48 6.41 -15.32
C PRO A 13 -17.46 5.27 -15.12
N SER A 14 -16.22 5.58 -14.73
CA SER A 14 -15.14 4.61 -14.51
C SER A 14 -15.59 3.36 -13.71
N TYR A 15 -16.42 3.55 -12.68
CA TYR A 15 -16.94 2.46 -11.83
C TYR A 15 -17.81 1.42 -12.59
N ASN A 16 -18.39 1.77 -13.74
CA ASN A 16 -19.15 0.82 -14.56
C ASN A 16 -18.26 0.01 -15.51
N LEU A 17 -16.97 0.34 -15.69
CA LEU A 17 -16.04 -0.54 -16.42
C LEU A 17 -15.75 -1.81 -15.63
N ASP A 18 -15.63 -1.74 -14.30
CA ASP A 18 -15.38 -2.91 -13.45
C ASP A 18 -16.59 -3.87 -13.40
N LEU A 19 -17.80 -3.31 -13.42
CA LEU A 19 -19.05 -4.07 -13.55
C LEU A 19 -19.21 -4.72 -14.94
N VAL A 20 -18.73 -4.05 -15.99
CA VAL A 20 -18.66 -4.64 -17.33
C VAL A 20 -17.58 -5.72 -17.39
N TYR A 21 -16.44 -5.54 -16.74
CA TYR A 21 -15.37 -6.53 -16.62
C TYR A 21 -15.87 -7.81 -15.92
N GLN A 22 -16.45 -7.72 -14.72
CA GLN A 22 -17.00 -8.89 -14.01
C GLN A 22 -18.06 -9.65 -14.83
N LYS A 23 -18.78 -8.96 -15.71
CA LYS A 23 -19.86 -9.54 -16.52
C LYS A 23 -19.38 -10.20 -17.82
N TYR A 24 -18.24 -9.79 -18.37
CA TYR A 24 -17.74 -10.26 -19.68
C TYR A 24 -16.39 -10.99 -19.64
N CYS A 25 -15.68 -11.01 -18.50
CA CYS A 25 -14.38 -11.67 -18.33
C CYS A 25 -14.48 -13.17 -18.00
N LYS A 26 -15.06 -13.92 -18.96
CA LYS A 26 -14.62 -15.30 -19.18
C LYS A 26 -13.79 -15.44 -20.46
N ASP A 27 -13.51 -14.34 -21.17
CA ASP A 27 -12.79 -14.33 -22.44
C ASP A 27 -11.89 -13.07 -22.57
N ASN A 28 -10.57 -13.28 -22.39
CA ASN A 28 -9.56 -12.22 -22.38
C ASN A 28 -9.49 -11.43 -23.70
N GLU A 29 -9.79 -12.06 -24.85
CA GLU A 29 -9.76 -11.37 -26.15
C GLU A 29 -10.86 -10.30 -26.30
N ASN A 30 -11.99 -10.48 -25.60
CA ASN A 30 -13.06 -9.48 -25.62
C ASN A 30 -12.73 -8.28 -24.71
N ALA A 31 -12.01 -8.51 -23.62
CA ALA A 31 -11.53 -7.45 -22.73
C ALA A 31 -10.49 -6.56 -23.43
N GLU A 32 -9.50 -7.16 -24.11
CA GLU A 32 -8.49 -6.42 -24.88
C GLU A 32 -9.14 -5.49 -25.93
N LYS A 33 -10.06 -6.02 -26.75
CA LYS A 33 -10.77 -5.24 -27.78
C LYS A 33 -11.58 -4.09 -27.19
N TYR A 34 -12.20 -4.29 -26.02
CA TYR A 34 -12.96 -3.26 -25.35
C TYR A 34 -12.05 -2.15 -24.81
N TYR A 35 -10.97 -2.51 -24.11
CA TYR A 35 -10.01 -1.54 -23.60
C TYR A 35 -9.33 -0.77 -24.72
N LEU A 36 -8.93 -1.42 -25.83
CA LEU A 36 -8.35 -0.72 -26.98
C LEU A 36 -9.29 0.39 -27.53
N ARG A 37 -10.59 0.11 -27.64
CA ARG A 37 -11.59 1.13 -28.06
C ARG A 37 -11.73 2.27 -27.06
N ALA A 38 -11.59 1.99 -25.77
CA ALA A 38 -11.63 3.02 -24.73
C ALA A 38 -10.33 3.84 -24.69
N VAL A 39 -9.17 3.21 -24.94
CA VAL A 39 -7.87 3.87 -25.10
C VAL A 39 -7.90 4.83 -26.30
N GLU A 40 -8.51 4.44 -27.42
CA GLU A 40 -8.72 5.33 -28.59
C GLU A 40 -9.53 6.58 -28.24
N LYS A 41 -10.42 6.50 -27.25
CA LYS A 41 -11.20 7.62 -26.73
C LYS A 41 -10.48 8.41 -25.64
N GLY A 42 -9.27 8.00 -25.26
CA GLY A 42 -8.42 8.69 -24.31
C GLY A 42 -8.71 8.38 -22.84
N TYR A 43 -9.45 7.31 -22.52
CA TYR A 43 -9.74 6.93 -21.14
C TYR A 43 -8.49 6.34 -20.46
N GLU A 44 -7.99 7.01 -19.43
CA GLU A 44 -6.79 6.63 -18.67
C GLU A 44 -6.99 5.32 -17.89
N GLY A 45 -8.17 5.11 -17.27
CA GLY A 45 -8.48 3.85 -16.60
C GLY A 45 -8.44 2.64 -17.54
N ALA A 46 -8.82 2.82 -18.82
CA ALA A 46 -8.70 1.75 -19.82
C ALA A 46 -7.24 1.49 -20.21
N MET A 47 -6.38 2.52 -20.23
CA MET A 47 -4.95 2.36 -20.45
C MET A 47 -4.32 1.56 -19.29
N ASN A 48 -4.64 1.91 -18.03
CA ASN A 48 -4.19 1.16 -16.87
C ASN A 48 -4.63 -0.32 -16.91
N ASN A 49 -5.93 -0.55 -17.15
CA ASN A 49 -6.47 -1.91 -17.20
C ASN A 49 -5.91 -2.75 -18.36
N LEU A 50 -5.61 -2.11 -19.50
CA LEU A 50 -4.94 -2.79 -20.60
C LEU A 50 -3.50 -3.14 -20.26
N GLY A 51 -2.80 -2.26 -19.53
CA GLY A 51 -1.49 -2.56 -18.94
C GLY A 51 -1.53 -3.80 -18.05
N HIS A 52 -2.48 -3.83 -17.12
CA HIS A 52 -2.71 -4.95 -16.20
C HIS A 52 -3.07 -6.25 -16.93
N LEU A 53 -3.89 -6.18 -17.99
CA LEU A 53 -4.22 -7.34 -18.82
C LEU A 53 -2.97 -7.91 -19.50
N TYR A 54 -2.11 -7.06 -20.08
CA TYR A 54 -0.87 -7.51 -20.70
C TYR A 54 0.12 -8.08 -19.69
N GLU A 55 0.19 -7.52 -18.49
CA GLU A 55 1.05 -8.02 -17.42
C GLU A 55 0.58 -9.38 -16.89
N ASN A 56 -0.71 -9.53 -16.59
CA ASN A 56 -1.20 -10.68 -15.84
C ASN A 56 -1.65 -11.84 -16.72
N GLU A 57 -2.32 -11.56 -17.83
CA GLU A 57 -2.88 -12.60 -18.70
C GLU A 57 -1.93 -12.96 -19.85
N TYR A 58 -1.39 -11.95 -20.53
CA TYR A 58 -0.56 -12.17 -21.71
C TYR A 58 0.95 -12.27 -21.42
N LYS A 59 1.39 -11.81 -20.24
CA LYS A 59 2.81 -11.72 -19.85
C LYS A 59 3.67 -10.94 -20.87
N ASP A 60 3.07 -9.94 -21.53
CA ASP A 60 3.72 -9.03 -22.46
C ASP A 60 4.09 -7.73 -21.73
N TYR A 61 5.16 -7.80 -20.95
CA TYR A 61 5.57 -6.71 -20.05
C TYR A 61 5.95 -5.43 -20.78
N SER A 62 6.46 -5.50 -22.01
CA SER A 62 6.75 -4.31 -22.80
C SER A 62 5.48 -3.58 -23.24
N LYS A 63 4.40 -4.31 -23.54
CA LYS A 63 3.09 -3.66 -23.76
C LYS A 63 2.49 -3.16 -22.45
N ALA A 64 2.61 -3.91 -21.36
CA ALA A 64 2.15 -3.46 -20.05
C ALA A 64 2.78 -2.12 -19.68
N GLU A 65 4.11 -2.03 -19.74
CA GLU A 65 4.89 -0.79 -19.54
C GLU A 65 4.36 0.35 -20.42
N ARG A 66 4.19 0.10 -21.73
CA ARG A 66 3.69 1.13 -22.65
C ARG A 66 2.33 1.68 -22.24
N TYR A 67 1.38 0.81 -21.88
CA TYR A 67 0.04 1.25 -21.52
C TYR A 67 -0.03 1.92 -20.14
N TYR A 68 0.77 1.46 -19.17
CA TYR A 68 0.92 2.18 -17.91
C TYR A 68 1.51 3.57 -18.12
N LEU A 69 2.58 3.71 -18.93
CA LEU A 69 3.14 5.02 -19.27
C LEU A 69 2.11 5.95 -19.92
N MET A 70 1.32 5.42 -20.87
CA MET A 70 0.22 6.18 -21.49
C MET A 70 -0.83 6.65 -20.47
N ALA A 71 -1.18 5.80 -19.50
CA ALA A 71 -2.11 6.16 -18.43
C ALA A 71 -1.54 7.27 -17.53
N ILE A 72 -0.26 7.17 -17.17
CA ILE A 72 0.45 8.19 -16.37
C ILE A 72 0.47 9.53 -17.10
N GLU A 73 0.75 9.55 -18.42
CA GLU A 73 0.70 10.76 -19.24
C GLU A 73 -0.69 11.42 -19.27
N LYS A 74 -1.75 10.66 -18.97
CA LYS A 74 -3.13 11.14 -18.85
C LYS A 74 -3.56 11.43 -17.41
N GLY A 75 -2.66 11.31 -16.44
CA GLY A 75 -2.92 11.60 -15.03
C GLY A 75 -3.49 10.43 -14.23
N GLY A 76 -3.38 9.19 -14.74
CA GLY A 76 -3.77 7.99 -13.99
C GLY A 76 -2.74 7.67 -12.90
N SER A 77 -3.08 7.95 -11.64
CA SER A 77 -2.24 7.68 -10.46
C SER A 77 -2.00 6.18 -10.26
N ASP A 78 -3.02 5.34 -10.43
CA ASP A 78 -2.93 3.89 -10.21
C ASP A 78 -1.87 3.23 -11.10
N ALA A 79 -1.68 3.77 -12.30
CA ALA A 79 -0.68 3.28 -13.24
C ALA A 79 0.76 3.56 -12.77
N MET A 80 0.99 4.55 -11.92
CA MET A 80 2.31 4.81 -11.31
C MET A 80 2.70 3.65 -10.39
N TYR A 81 1.80 3.24 -9.49
CA TYR A 81 2.03 2.10 -8.61
C TYR A 81 2.24 0.80 -9.41
N ASN A 82 1.35 0.49 -10.36
CA ASN A 82 1.45 -0.72 -11.18
C ASN A 82 2.73 -0.77 -12.01
N LEU A 83 3.18 0.38 -12.53
CA LEU A 83 4.45 0.45 -13.24
C LEU A 83 5.65 0.26 -12.29
N GLY A 84 5.57 0.79 -11.06
CA GLY A 84 6.54 0.54 -9.99
C GLY A 84 6.69 -0.96 -9.70
N LEU A 85 5.58 -1.66 -9.50
CA LEU A 85 5.53 -3.12 -9.33
C LEU A 85 6.13 -3.86 -10.53
N LEU A 86 5.75 -3.49 -11.76
CA LEU A 86 6.27 -4.12 -12.97
C LEU A 86 7.81 -4.02 -13.04
N TYR A 87 8.36 -2.85 -12.70
CA TYR A 87 9.81 -2.65 -12.63
C TYR A 87 10.46 -3.44 -11.49
N GLU A 88 9.81 -3.53 -10.32
CA GLU A 88 10.31 -4.28 -9.17
C GLU A 88 10.36 -5.79 -9.42
N GLU A 89 9.29 -6.35 -10.00
CA GLU A 89 9.08 -7.80 -10.07
C GLU A 89 9.58 -8.41 -11.37
N GLN A 90 9.29 -7.77 -12.50
CA GLN A 90 9.55 -8.35 -13.82
C GLN A 90 10.86 -7.85 -14.39
N PHE A 91 11.11 -6.54 -14.35
CA PHE A 91 12.33 -5.96 -14.92
C PHE A 91 13.52 -5.93 -13.95
N ARG A 92 13.26 -6.04 -12.63
CA ARG A 92 14.28 -5.91 -11.56
C ARG A 92 15.07 -4.59 -11.64
N ASP A 93 14.45 -3.52 -12.13
CA ASP A 93 15.02 -2.18 -12.17
C ASP A 93 14.51 -1.40 -10.95
N TYR A 94 15.20 -1.55 -9.83
CA TYR A 94 14.80 -0.94 -8.57
C TYR A 94 14.90 0.59 -8.57
N VAL A 95 15.71 1.18 -9.46
CA VAL A 95 15.81 2.64 -9.59
C VAL A 95 14.54 3.19 -10.22
N LYS A 96 14.06 2.55 -11.29
CA LYS A 96 12.78 2.91 -11.90
C LYS A 96 11.59 2.55 -11.01
N ALA A 97 11.62 1.38 -10.36
CA ALA A 97 10.57 1.02 -9.41
C ALA A 97 10.41 2.09 -8.33
N GLU A 98 11.52 2.50 -7.70
CA GLU A 98 11.53 3.59 -6.72
C GLU A 98 10.97 4.89 -7.29
N GLN A 99 11.38 5.27 -8.51
CA GLN A 99 10.89 6.48 -9.16
C GLN A 99 9.36 6.48 -9.28
N TYR A 100 8.76 5.39 -9.75
CA TYR A 100 7.31 5.33 -9.95
C TYR A 100 6.52 5.17 -8.64
N TYR A 101 7.06 4.46 -7.65
CA TYR A 101 6.45 4.43 -6.31
C TYR A 101 6.49 5.81 -5.64
N LEU A 102 7.57 6.58 -5.80
CA LEU A 102 7.62 7.96 -5.32
C LEU A 102 6.54 8.81 -5.98
N MET A 103 6.41 8.75 -7.31
CA MET A 103 5.36 9.47 -8.04
C MET A 103 3.95 9.10 -7.58
N ALA A 104 3.69 7.80 -7.35
CA ALA A 104 2.42 7.32 -6.80
C ALA A 104 2.17 7.93 -5.40
N SER A 105 3.15 7.82 -4.51
CA SER A 105 3.08 8.32 -3.14
C SER A 105 2.90 9.84 -3.01
N GLU A 106 3.33 10.62 -4.01
CA GLU A 106 3.14 12.07 -4.10
C GLU A 106 1.74 12.45 -4.60
N SER A 107 1.13 11.57 -5.39
CA SER A 107 -0.22 11.74 -5.94
C SER A 107 -1.31 11.22 -4.98
N ASP A 108 -0.91 10.37 -4.02
CA ASP A 108 -1.77 9.72 -3.05
C ASP A 108 -2.09 10.58 -1.81
N GLN A 109 -3.38 10.69 -1.53
CA GLN A 109 -3.94 11.40 -0.37
C GLN A 109 -4.23 10.48 0.82
N THR A 110 -4.33 9.17 0.62
CA THR A 110 -4.69 8.21 1.70
C THR A 110 -3.46 7.78 2.50
N GLY A 111 -2.29 7.74 1.86
CA GLY A 111 -1.04 7.26 2.45
C GLY A 111 -0.80 5.75 2.21
N GLU A 112 -1.69 5.07 1.49
CA GLU A 112 -1.53 3.68 1.07
C GLU A 112 -0.29 3.50 0.18
N ASP A 113 -0.06 4.40 -0.78
CA ASP A 113 1.11 4.31 -1.67
C ASP A 113 2.42 4.59 -0.91
N ARG A 114 2.36 5.41 0.15
CA ARG A 114 3.48 5.63 1.06
C ARG A 114 3.80 4.36 1.86
N ILE A 115 2.80 3.59 2.25
CA ILE A 115 2.99 2.29 2.89
C ILE A 115 3.65 1.30 1.92
N GLU A 116 3.22 1.26 0.66
CA GLU A 116 3.87 0.40 -0.34
C GLU A 116 5.30 0.81 -0.65
N LEU A 117 5.58 2.11 -0.72
CA LEU A 117 6.96 2.62 -0.85
C LEU A 117 7.82 2.24 0.37
N LEU A 118 7.28 2.34 1.59
CA LEU A 118 7.95 1.91 2.81
C LEU A 118 8.27 0.41 2.78
N LYS A 119 7.32 -0.41 2.35
CA LYS A 119 7.49 -1.87 2.18
C LYS A 119 8.56 -2.17 1.12
N PHE A 120 8.55 -1.46 -0.01
CA PHE A 120 9.60 -1.55 -1.04
C PHE A 120 10.99 -1.22 -0.46
N TYR A 121 11.11 -0.15 0.34
CA TYR A 121 12.37 0.18 0.99
C TYR A 121 12.82 -0.88 1.99
N TYR A 122 11.89 -1.51 2.70
CA TYR A 122 12.21 -2.63 3.57
C TYR A 122 12.73 -3.84 2.78
N ARG A 123 12.03 -4.26 1.71
CA ARG A 123 12.44 -5.37 0.82
C ARG A 123 13.82 -5.13 0.20
N THR A 124 14.11 -3.88 -0.18
CA THR A 124 15.40 -3.46 -0.74
C THR A 124 16.45 -3.09 0.31
N LYS A 125 16.18 -3.34 1.60
CA LYS A 125 17.09 -3.16 2.75
C LYS A 125 17.54 -1.71 2.98
N GLN A 126 16.70 -0.74 2.64
CA GLN A 126 16.95 0.70 2.79
C GLN A 126 16.29 1.24 4.07
N MET A 127 16.73 0.78 5.24
CA MET A 127 16.09 1.10 6.54
C MET A 127 16.02 2.59 6.85
N ASP A 128 17.03 3.38 6.45
CA ASP A 128 16.99 4.84 6.63
C ASP A 128 15.80 5.48 5.90
N LYS A 129 15.43 4.95 4.73
CA LYS A 129 14.26 5.40 3.99
C LYS A 129 12.96 4.89 4.59
N VAL A 130 12.93 3.66 5.09
CA VAL A 130 11.79 3.11 5.87
C VAL A 130 11.45 4.03 7.03
N LEU A 131 12.46 4.43 7.82
CA LEU A 131 12.26 5.32 8.96
C LEU A 131 11.82 6.72 8.53
N LYS A 132 12.34 7.26 7.43
CA LYS A 132 11.89 8.57 6.88
C LYS A 132 10.42 8.54 6.46
N ILE A 133 9.99 7.52 5.73
CA ILE A 133 8.58 7.40 5.33
C ILE A 133 7.69 7.16 6.56
N SER A 134 8.14 6.33 7.50
CA SER A 134 7.43 6.15 8.78
C SER A 134 7.24 7.48 9.51
N ASP A 135 8.29 8.31 9.54
CA ASP A 135 8.28 9.63 10.18
C ASP A 135 7.16 10.52 9.61
N ILE A 136 7.07 10.58 8.27
CA ILE A 136 6.04 11.31 7.53
C ILE A 136 4.64 10.77 7.86
N LEU A 137 4.46 9.45 7.84
CA LEU A 137 3.16 8.82 8.12
C LEU A 137 2.66 9.06 9.55
N PHE A 138 3.55 9.10 10.55
CA PHE A 138 3.17 9.48 11.92
C PHE A 138 2.73 10.95 12.04
N GLU A 139 3.13 11.80 11.10
CA GLU A 139 2.79 13.23 11.09
C GLU A 139 1.54 13.54 10.27
N ASP A 140 1.23 12.72 9.26
CA ASP A 140 0.08 12.85 8.36
C ASP A 140 -1.27 12.74 9.09
N GLU A 141 -2.03 13.84 9.12
CA GLU A 141 -3.32 13.92 9.80
C GLU A 141 -4.38 13.02 9.19
N LEU A 142 -4.40 12.87 7.86
CA LEU A 142 -5.39 12.05 7.17
C LEU A 142 -5.11 10.57 7.41
N PHE A 143 -3.84 10.17 7.31
CA PHE A 143 -3.42 8.79 7.60
C PHE A 143 -3.78 8.38 9.04
N LYS A 144 -3.67 9.31 9.99
CA LYS A 144 -4.04 9.09 11.40
C LYS A 144 -5.55 9.02 11.67
N LEU A 145 -6.41 9.47 10.77
CA LEU A 145 -7.87 9.34 10.95
C LEU A 145 -8.32 7.87 10.88
N GLU A 146 -7.56 7.04 10.18
CA GLU A 146 -7.78 5.60 10.10
C GLU A 146 -6.90 4.90 11.13
N GLU A 147 -7.46 4.62 12.31
CA GLU A 147 -6.74 4.00 13.44
C GLU A 147 -6.04 2.69 13.04
N GLU A 148 -6.62 1.92 12.12
CA GLU A 148 -6.03 0.67 11.63
C GLU A 148 -4.68 0.89 10.93
N ASN A 149 -4.55 1.95 10.13
CA ASN A 149 -3.32 2.26 9.38
C ASN A 149 -2.15 2.57 10.31
N ILE A 150 -2.39 3.36 11.37
CA ILE A 150 -1.34 3.71 12.33
C ILE A 150 -0.96 2.51 13.20
N ILE A 151 -1.92 1.66 13.58
CA ILE A 151 -1.66 0.43 14.32
C ILE A 151 -0.77 -0.50 13.47
N ASP A 152 -1.10 -0.68 12.19
CA ASP A 152 -0.34 -1.56 11.31
C ASP A 152 1.08 -1.06 11.06
N LEU A 153 1.27 0.26 10.93
CA LEU A 153 2.61 0.85 10.89
C LEU A 153 3.41 0.57 12.18
N ILE A 154 2.78 0.71 13.36
CA ILE A 154 3.45 0.40 14.63
C ILE A 154 3.76 -1.09 14.72
N ARG A 155 2.83 -1.97 14.33
CA ARG A 155 3.06 -3.43 14.29
C ARG A 155 4.24 -3.76 13.41
N PHE A 156 4.28 -3.22 12.20
CA PHE A 156 5.39 -3.40 11.29
C PHE A 156 6.72 -2.99 11.95
N LEU A 157 6.78 -1.80 12.55
CA LEU A 157 7.99 -1.29 13.21
C LEU A 157 8.39 -2.09 14.46
N LEU A 158 7.43 -2.67 15.17
CA LEU A 158 7.69 -3.63 16.25
C LEU A 158 8.34 -4.90 15.70
N VAL A 159 7.80 -5.49 14.63
CA VAL A 159 8.35 -6.71 14.05
C VAL A 159 9.76 -6.47 13.48
N VAL A 160 9.99 -5.33 12.83
CA VAL A 160 11.32 -4.95 12.30
C VAL A 160 12.24 -4.30 13.35
N LYS A 161 11.86 -4.37 14.64
CA LYS A 161 12.65 -3.99 15.81
C LYS A 161 13.08 -2.52 15.89
N GLN A 162 12.30 -1.62 15.31
CA GLN A 162 12.54 -0.17 15.38
C GLN A 162 11.98 0.43 16.68
N TYR A 163 12.33 -0.18 17.82
CA TYR A 163 11.75 0.13 19.13
C TYR A 163 12.07 1.55 19.61
N HIS A 164 13.31 2.00 19.41
CA HIS A 164 13.74 3.34 19.83
C HIS A 164 13.03 4.44 19.04
N PHE A 165 12.84 4.22 17.74
CA PHE A 165 12.05 5.12 16.88
C PHE A 165 10.60 5.19 17.36
N LEU A 166 9.96 4.03 17.61
CA LEU A 166 8.60 3.99 18.15
C LEU A 166 8.50 4.67 19.52
N LEU A 167 9.47 4.45 20.41
CA LEU A 167 9.48 5.07 21.72
C LEU A 167 9.55 6.61 21.62
N GLN A 168 10.33 7.13 20.67
CA GLN A 168 10.36 8.56 20.37
C GLN A 168 8.99 9.07 19.88
N LYS A 169 8.32 8.31 19.01
CA LYS A 169 6.98 8.67 18.50
C LYS A 169 5.92 8.69 19.60
N PHE A 170 5.90 7.69 20.49
CA PHE A 170 5.00 7.66 21.65
C PHE A 170 5.26 8.77 22.67
N ARG A 171 6.51 9.24 22.78
CA ARG A 171 6.88 10.32 23.71
C ARG A 171 6.77 11.71 23.10
N SER A 172 6.40 11.83 21.83
CA SER A 172 6.28 13.12 21.16
C SER A 172 5.12 13.92 21.79
N PRO A 173 5.36 15.14 22.28
CA PRO A 173 4.34 15.92 23.00
C PRO A 173 3.16 16.33 22.12
N ASN A 174 3.34 16.33 20.79
CA ASN A 174 2.31 16.69 19.82
C ASN A 174 1.55 15.47 19.29
N ASN A 175 1.88 14.25 19.74
CA ASN A 175 1.25 13.04 19.25
C ASN A 175 0.33 12.43 20.31
N HIS A 176 -0.99 12.47 20.06
CA HIS A 176 -1.99 11.81 20.91
C HIS A 176 -1.92 10.27 20.83
N LEU A 177 -0.99 9.72 20.05
CA LEU A 177 -0.77 8.28 19.87
C LEU A 177 -0.65 7.50 21.18
N LEU A 178 0.01 8.05 22.20
CA LEU A 178 0.11 7.36 23.49
C LEU A 178 -1.25 7.18 24.19
N LEU A 179 -2.20 8.10 23.98
CA LEU A 179 -3.52 8.01 24.58
C LEU A 179 -4.43 7.05 23.80
N LEU A 180 -4.33 7.08 22.48
CA LEU A 180 -5.11 6.26 21.54
C LEU A 180 -4.61 4.81 21.53
N GLU A 181 -3.30 4.63 21.38
CA GLU A 181 -2.66 3.33 21.16
C GLU A 181 -1.91 2.80 22.39
N ARG A 182 -2.56 2.90 23.56
CA ARG A 182 -2.03 2.38 24.82
C ARG A 182 -1.61 0.90 24.76
N PRO A 183 -2.39 -0.01 24.12
CA PRO A 183 -1.96 -1.40 23.95
C PRO A 183 -0.62 -1.49 23.21
N MET A 184 -0.45 -0.73 22.12
CA MET A 184 0.77 -0.74 21.32
C MET A 184 1.97 -0.20 22.11
N TYR A 185 1.77 0.83 22.93
CA TYR A 185 2.82 1.32 23.84
C TYR A 185 3.24 0.28 24.87
N TYR A 186 2.29 -0.40 25.51
CA TYR A 186 2.62 -1.44 26.49
C TYR A 186 3.31 -2.63 25.84
N THR A 187 2.89 -3.03 24.65
CA THR A 187 3.59 -4.01 23.81
C THR A 187 5.04 -3.58 23.55
N LEU A 188 5.27 -2.35 23.09
CA LEU A 188 6.63 -1.81 22.90
C LEU A 188 7.45 -1.90 24.20
N SER A 189 6.86 -1.50 25.32
CA SER A 189 7.54 -1.50 26.61
C SER A 189 7.88 -2.91 27.12
N TRP A 190 7.13 -3.94 26.69
CA TRP A 190 7.45 -5.34 26.94
C TRP A 190 8.72 -5.75 26.18
N PHE A 191 8.83 -5.39 24.89
CA PHE A 191 10.02 -5.65 24.09
C PHE A 191 11.24 -4.86 24.59
N MET A 192 11.00 -3.68 25.19
CA MET A 192 12.03 -2.82 25.79
C MET A 192 12.15 -2.97 27.33
N LYS A 193 11.72 -4.10 27.92
CA LYS A 193 11.63 -4.26 29.39
C LYS A 193 12.93 -4.02 30.18
N ALA A 194 14.09 -4.13 29.54
CA ALA A 194 15.38 -3.80 30.15
C ALA A 194 15.59 -2.28 30.32
N GLU A 195 15.08 -1.49 29.38
CA GLU A 195 15.20 -0.02 29.34
C GLU A 195 14.00 0.69 29.97
N LEU A 196 12.83 0.02 29.98
CA LEU A 196 11.56 0.51 30.56
C LEU A 196 11.06 -0.44 31.66
N PRO A 197 11.80 -0.60 32.77
CA PRO A 197 11.48 -1.60 33.78
C PRO A 197 10.13 -1.33 34.44
N GLY A 198 9.23 -2.32 34.34
CA GLY A 198 7.90 -2.27 34.97
C GLY A 198 6.85 -1.46 34.22
N GLU A 199 7.19 -0.79 33.11
CA GLU A 199 6.25 0.00 32.32
C GLU A 199 5.13 -0.88 31.73
N TYR A 200 5.52 -2.03 31.14
CA TYR A 200 4.58 -3.00 30.58
C TYR A 200 3.61 -3.61 31.60
N LYS A 201 3.88 -3.48 32.90
CA LYS A 201 3.00 -3.95 33.99
C LYS A 201 1.96 -2.92 34.40
N LYS A 202 2.03 -1.69 33.90
CA LYS A 202 1.06 -0.62 34.18
C LYS A 202 -0.23 -0.75 33.36
N THR A 203 -0.29 -1.71 32.44
CA THR A 203 -1.53 -2.12 31.78
C THR A 203 -2.60 -2.49 32.83
N ASN A 204 -3.83 -2.02 32.63
CA ASN A 204 -4.98 -2.47 33.43
C ASN A 204 -5.40 -3.89 32.98
N GLU A 205 -6.32 -4.51 33.72
CA GLU A 205 -6.82 -5.86 33.39
C GLU A 205 -7.51 -5.89 32.02
N GLU A 206 -8.18 -4.81 31.63
CA GLU A 206 -8.91 -4.68 30.36
C GLU A 206 -7.99 -4.75 29.13
N LEU A 207 -6.80 -4.12 29.18
CA LEU A 207 -5.88 -4.08 28.04
C LEU A 207 -4.90 -5.26 28.01
N LYS A 208 -4.80 -6.02 29.10
CA LYS A 208 -3.77 -7.05 29.26
C LYS A 208 -3.89 -8.16 28.23
N GLU A 209 -5.11 -8.63 27.98
CA GLU A 209 -5.36 -9.69 26.99
C GLU A 209 -4.95 -9.23 25.58
N THR A 210 -5.38 -8.03 25.18
CA THR A 210 -5.00 -7.42 23.89
C THR A 210 -3.48 -7.26 23.77
N VAL A 211 -2.79 -6.79 24.81
CA VAL A 211 -1.33 -6.66 24.80
C VAL A 211 -0.64 -8.03 24.64
N ASP A 212 -1.10 -9.03 25.37
CA ASP A 212 -0.55 -10.40 25.29
C ASP A 212 -0.78 -11.02 23.90
N GLU A 213 -1.92 -10.74 23.26
CA GLU A 213 -2.20 -11.15 21.87
C GLU A 213 -1.26 -10.48 20.86
N ILE A 214 -1.10 -9.16 20.96
CA ILE A 214 -0.21 -8.40 20.06
C ILE A 214 1.24 -8.89 20.22
N ILE A 215 1.71 -9.15 21.46
CA ILE A 215 3.05 -9.69 21.70
C ILE A 215 3.23 -11.02 20.96
N LYS A 216 2.29 -11.96 21.11
CA LYS A 216 2.34 -13.27 20.43
C LYS A 216 2.36 -13.10 18.90
N GLU A 217 1.55 -12.20 18.37
CA GLU A 217 1.51 -11.91 16.94
C GLU A 217 2.85 -11.39 16.43
N VAL A 218 3.43 -10.40 17.12
CA VAL A 218 4.72 -9.81 16.76
C VAL A 218 5.85 -10.85 16.84
N GLU A 219 5.88 -11.67 17.89
CA GLU A 219 6.85 -12.75 18.04
C GLU A 219 6.70 -13.83 16.95
N PHE A 220 5.47 -14.18 16.60
CA PHE A 220 5.19 -15.14 15.52
C PHE A 220 5.66 -14.61 14.16
N LYS A 221 5.33 -13.35 13.82
CA LYS A 221 5.75 -12.70 12.58
C LYS A 221 7.26 -12.47 12.52
N TYR A 222 7.91 -12.23 13.66
CA TYR A 222 9.37 -12.12 13.73
C TYR A 222 10.09 -13.39 13.26
N GLY A 223 9.56 -14.57 13.57
CA GLY A 223 10.10 -15.86 13.10
C GLY A 223 9.93 -16.10 11.59
N ASN A 224 9.09 -15.31 10.93
CA ASN A 224 8.75 -15.41 9.51
C ASN A 224 8.89 -14.04 8.81
N ALA A 225 9.89 -13.23 9.19
CA ALA A 225 10.02 -11.84 8.73
C ALA A 225 10.18 -11.67 7.20
N GLU A 226 10.46 -12.76 6.47
CA GLU A 226 10.44 -12.81 5.00
C GLU A 226 9.01 -12.80 4.42
N ASN A 227 7.99 -13.12 5.23
CA ASN A 227 6.56 -13.08 4.93
C ASN A 227 5.82 -11.96 5.70
N LEU A 228 6.56 -10.96 6.20
CA LEU A 228 5.93 -9.67 6.44
C LEU A 228 5.65 -9.15 5.04
N LEU A 229 4.39 -9.35 4.60
CA LEU A 229 3.79 -9.17 3.27
C LEU A 229 3.37 -10.49 2.62
#